data_AF-A0A8H7PEB1-F1
#
_entry.id   AF-A0A8H7PEB1-F1
#
_cell.length_a   1.000
_cell.length_b   1.000
_cell.length_c   1.000
_cell.angle_alpha   90.00
_cell.angle_beta   90.00
_cell.angle_gamma   90.00
#
_symmetry.space_group_name_H-M   'P 1'
#
loop_
_entity.id
_entity.type
_entity.pdbx_description
1 polymer ?
#
loop_
_entity_poly.entity_id
_entity_poly.type
_entity_poly.pdbx_seq_one_letter_code
_entity_poly.pdbx_strand_id
1 'polypeptide(L)'
;GNYFLEEESFEPDPYIMTLNSNLVEIDDCVTASLAPSDESFVFDGLPDLIVHLMISNATYIKRLNHNGVQKMIRNILALQQNLLSVLTASQCAPMERGREYYSLFGLGPERMTQEIQSKGPRFTFDEYRDILRLMCDVSQKDNDVMMDDTRSSVSDELMLSNTPNSRFNYHDWLMKLDAVMANYEN
;
A
#
# COMPACT_ATOMS: atom_id res chain seq x y z
N GLY A 1 -11.30 -6.03 -0.63
CA GLY A 1 -11.35 -6.44 -2.05
C GLY A 1 -10.33 -7.54 -2.32
N ASN A 2 -10.37 -8.14 -3.52
CA ASN A 2 -9.25 -8.96 -4.00
C ASN A 2 -8.13 -8.04 -4.52
N TYR A 3 -6.90 -8.23 -4.01
CA TYR A 3 -5.69 -7.50 -4.41
C TYR A 3 -4.57 -8.44 -4.86
N PHE A 4 -4.89 -9.70 -5.12
CA PHE A 4 -4.01 -10.63 -5.82
C PHE A 4 -4.64 -10.91 -7.19
N LEU A 5 -4.13 -10.21 -8.21
CA LEU A 5 -4.74 -10.19 -9.55
C LEU A 5 -3.77 -10.78 -10.57
N GLU A 6 -4.27 -11.60 -11.48
CA GLU A 6 -3.48 -12.13 -12.60
C GLU A 6 -3.13 -11.03 -13.59
N GLU A 7 -4.08 -10.13 -13.86
CA GLU A 7 -3.93 -9.00 -14.77
C GLU A 7 -4.08 -7.65 -14.05
N GLU A 8 -3.47 -6.64 -14.64
CA GLU A 8 -3.58 -5.26 -14.20
C GLU A 8 -4.98 -4.71 -14.51
N SER A 9 -5.65 -4.14 -13.50
CA SER A 9 -6.92 -3.44 -13.69
C SER A 9 -6.65 -1.97 -13.97
N PHE A 10 -7.23 -1.42 -15.04
CA PHE A 10 -7.04 -0.02 -15.44
C PHE A 10 -8.13 0.93 -14.90
N GLU A 11 -9.19 0.38 -14.34
CA GLU A 11 -10.31 1.15 -13.78
C GLU A 11 -10.29 1.12 -12.25
N PRO A 12 -10.78 2.18 -11.58
CA PRO A 12 -10.98 2.15 -10.12
C PRO A 12 -12.02 1.11 -9.74
N ASP A 13 -11.95 0.61 -8.50
CA ASP A 13 -12.95 -0.32 -7.97
C ASP A 13 -14.38 0.27 -8.05
N PRO A 14 -15.41 -0.53 -8.34
CA PRO A 14 -16.79 -0.04 -8.45
C PRO A 14 -17.27 0.74 -7.22
N TYR A 15 -16.89 0.30 -6.01
CA TYR A 15 -17.25 1.03 -4.78
C TYR A 15 -16.52 2.36 -4.62
N ILE A 16 -15.33 2.52 -5.21
CA ILE A 16 -14.63 3.82 -5.29
C ILE A 16 -15.36 4.73 -6.26
N MET A 17 -15.82 4.19 -7.39
CA MET A 17 -16.65 4.95 -8.34
C MET A 17 -17.97 5.40 -7.71
N THR A 18 -18.64 4.53 -6.94
CA THR A 18 -19.85 4.89 -6.18
C THR A 18 -19.57 5.98 -5.16
N LEU A 19 -18.47 5.86 -4.40
CA LEU A 19 -18.08 6.89 -3.43
C LEU A 19 -17.83 8.24 -4.12
N ASN A 20 -17.10 8.26 -5.23
CA ASN A 20 -16.90 9.48 -6.02
C ASN A 20 -18.23 10.10 -6.47
N SER A 21 -19.18 9.30 -6.96
CA SER A 21 -20.51 9.79 -7.33
C SER A 21 -21.25 10.40 -6.13
N ASN A 22 -21.19 9.77 -4.96
CA ASN A 22 -21.83 10.31 -3.76
C ASN A 22 -21.15 11.60 -3.27
N LEU A 23 -19.82 11.72 -3.39
CA LEU A 23 -19.10 12.94 -3.03
C LEU A 23 -19.52 14.12 -3.92
N VAL A 24 -19.71 13.88 -5.23
CA VAL A 24 -20.24 14.90 -6.14
C VAL A 24 -21.67 15.32 -5.77
N GLU A 25 -22.55 14.36 -5.47
CA GLU A 25 -23.93 14.67 -5.04
C GLU A 25 -23.96 15.48 -3.73
N ILE A 26 -23.05 15.17 -2.79
CA ILE A 26 -22.91 15.91 -1.53
C ILE A 26 -22.40 17.32 -1.81
N ASP A 27 -21.41 17.48 -2.70
CA ASP A 27 -20.87 18.79 -3.09
C ASP A 27 -21.93 19.70 -3.71
N ASP A 28 -22.76 19.16 -4.62
CA ASP A 28 -23.88 19.89 -5.22
C ASP A 28 -24.86 20.38 -4.13
N CYS A 29 -25.15 19.54 -3.14
CA CYS A 29 -26.02 19.88 -2.03
C CYS A 29 -25.40 20.94 -1.09
N VAL A 30 -24.09 20.85 -0.83
CA VAL A 30 -23.32 21.78 0.00
C VAL A 30 -23.28 23.16 -0.65
N THR A 31 -22.92 23.23 -1.94
CA THR A 31 -22.86 24.47 -2.73
C THR A 31 -24.23 25.15 -2.83
N ALA A 32 -25.32 24.36 -2.88
CA ALA A 32 -26.67 24.91 -2.90
C ALA A 32 -27.14 25.46 -1.54
N SER A 33 -26.50 25.05 -0.44
CA SER A 33 -27.00 25.29 0.92
C SER A 33 -26.13 26.22 1.76
N LEU A 34 -24.84 26.34 1.46
CA LEU A 34 -23.85 27.07 2.25
C LEU A 34 -23.28 28.26 1.49
N ALA A 35 -22.59 29.14 2.22
CA ALA A 35 -21.76 30.19 1.61
C ALA A 35 -20.39 29.62 1.24
N PRO A 36 -19.69 30.18 0.23
CA PRO A 36 -18.40 29.65 -0.24
C PRO A 36 -17.30 29.49 0.82
N SER A 37 -17.33 30.30 1.89
CA SER A 37 -16.39 30.18 3.01
C SER A 37 -16.59 28.90 3.83
N ASP A 38 -17.81 28.36 3.83
CA ASP A 38 -18.22 27.27 4.70
C ASP A 38 -18.24 25.93 3.93
N GLU A 39 -18.33 25.98 2.60
CA GLU A 39 -18.28 24.80 1.70
C GLU A 39 -16.98 24.01 1.90
N SER A 40 -15.82 24.68 1.86
CA SER A 40 -14.51 24.01 2.00
C SER A 40 -14.32 23.36 3.37
N PHE A 41 -14.97 23.91 4.42
CA PHE A 41 -14.90 23.35 5.76
C PHE A 41 -15.60 21.99 5.87
N VAL A 42 -16.64 21.74 5.09
CA VAL A 42 -17.39 20.46 5.11
C VAL A 42 -16.50 19.28 4.72
N PHE A 43 -15.59 19.50 3.77
CA PHE A 43 -14.68 18.48 3.24
C PHE A 43 -13.30 18.49 3.90
N ASP A 44 -13.06 19.40 4.85
CA ASP A 44 -11.76 19.51 5.52
C ASP A 44 -11.48 18.25 6.35
N GLY A 45 -10.24 17.75 6.27
CA GLY A 45 -9.84 16.49 6.90
C GLY A 45 -10.37 15.20 6.25
N LEU A 46 -11.23 15.27 5.24
CA LEU A 46 -11.67 14.10 4.48
C LEU A 46 -10.49 13.36 3.80
N PRO A 47 -9.52 14.05 3.16
CA PRO A 47 -8.33 13.40 2.61
C PRO A 47 -7.56 12.58 3.67
N ASP A 48 -7.36 13.15 4.87
CA ASP A 48 -6.68 12.47 5.98
C ASP A 48 -7.44 11.23 6.43
N LEU A 49 -8.77 11.33 6.58
CA LEU A 49 -9.62 10.20 6.96
C LEU A 49 -9.55 9.07 5.92
N ILE A 50 -9.65 9.40 4.63
CA ILE A 50 -9.55 8.43 3.55
C ILE A 50 -8.21 7.71 3.61
N VAL A 51 -7.11 8.45 3.72
CA VAL A 51 -5.75 7.88 3.80
C VAL A 51 -5.59 7.00 5.03
N HIS A 52 -6.07 7.47 6.19
CA HIS A 52 -6.05 6.69 7.42
C HIS A 52 -6.81 5.37 7.26
N LEU A 53 -8.02 5.39 6.69
CA LEU A 53 -8.81 4.19 6.43
C LEU A 53 -8.15 3.27 5.41
N MET A 54 -7.54 3.81 4.36
CA MET A 54 -6.85 3.01 3.35
C MET A 54 -5.63 2.29 3.94
N ILE A 55 -4.88 2.93 4.83
CA ILE A 55 -3.68 2.35 5.43
C ILE A 55 -4.02 1.38 6.57
N SER A 56 -4.87 1.80 7.52
CA SER A 56 -5.26 0.96 8.66
C SER A 56 -5.97 -0.33 8.23
N ASN A 57 -6.75 -0.27 7.14
CA ASN A 57 -7.42 -1.46 6.62
C ASN A 57 -6.51 -2.37 5.78
N ALA A 58 -5.25 -2.01 5.54
CA ALA A 58 -4.29 -2.88 4.87
C ALA A 58 -4.08 -4.20 5.62
N THR A 59 -4.24 -4.20 6.95
CA THR A 59 -4.16 -5.41 7.80
C THR A 59 -5.17 -6.51 7.42
N TYR A 60 -6.28 -6.12 6.79
CA TYR A 60 -7.34 -7.02 6.33
C TYR A 60 -7.08 -7.57 4.92
N ILE A 61 -6.08 -7.06 4.20
CA ILE A 61 -5.68 -7.61 2.91
C ILE A 61 -5.04 -8.97 3.15
N LYS A 62 -5.61 -10.00 2.52
CA LYS A 62 -5.10 -11.38 2.66
C LYS A 62 -3.82 -11.59 1.86
N ARG A 63 -3.81 -11.11 0.62
CA ARG A 63 -2.73 -11.25 -0.35
C ARG A 63 -2.67 -10.01 -1.22
N LEU A 64 -1.45 -9.57 -1.53
CA LEU A 64 -1.18 -8.41 -2.36
C LEU A 64 -0.09 -8.79 -3.37
N ASN A 65 -0.28 -8.45 -4.64
CA ASN A 65 0.78 -8.50 -5.65
C ASN A 65 0.94 -7.14 -6.34
N HIS A 66 1.86 -7.04 -7.30
CA HIS A 66 2.12 -5.79 -8.00
C HIS A 66 0.85 -5.21 -8.66
N ASN A 67 0.04 -6.05 -9.30
CA ASN A 67 -1.23 -5.63 -9.90
C ASN A 67 -2.21 -5.09 -8.85
N GLY A 68 -2.26 -5.71 -7.66
CA GLY A 68 -3.05 -5.21 -6.54
C GLY A 68 -2.57 -3.87 -5.99
N VAL A 69 -1.25 -3.65 -5.94
CA VAL A 69 -0.67 -2.34 -5.57
C VAL A 69 -1.11 -1.28 -6.58
N GLN A 70 -0.99 -1.56 -7.88
CA GLN A 70 -1.39 -0.60 -8.91
C GLN A 70 -2.90 -0.31 -8.87
N LYS A 71 -3.72 -1.32 -8.59
CA LYS A 71 -5.15 -1.15 -8.35
C LYS A 71 -5.43 -0.23 -7.16
N MET A 72 -4.73 -0.41 -6.04
CA MET A 72 -4.88 0.45 -4.86
C MET A 72 -4.44 1.90 -5.14
N ILE A 73 -3.31 2.07 -5.82
CA ILE A 73 -2.83 3.40 -6.24
C ILE A 73 -3.87 4.09 -7.13
N ARG A 74 -4.49 3.36 -8.07
CA ARG A 74 -5.59 3.86 -8.90
C ARG A 74 -6.80 4.30 -8.09
N ASN A 75 -7.23 3.49 -7.10
CA ASN A 75 -8.32 3.87 -6.21
C ASN A 75 -8.02 5.19 -5.47
N ILE A 76 -6.80 5.34 -4.95
CA ILE A 76 -6.37 6.56 -4.24
C ILE A 76 -6.34 7.76 -5.20
N LEU A 77 -5.83 7.60 -6.42
CA LEU A 77 -5.80 8.67 -7.43
C LEU A 77 -7.21 9.09 -7.87
N ALA A 78 -8.12 8.13 -8.07
CA ALA A 78 -9.50 8.41 -8.44
C ALA A 78 -10.23 9.24 -7.36
N LEU A 79 -10.01 8.91 -6.08
CA LEU A 79 -10.54 9.69 -4.97
C LEU A 79 -9.88 11.07 -4.90
N GLN A 80 -8.55 11.15 -5.04
CA GLN A 80 -7.85 12.43 -5.00
C GLN A 80 -8.32 13.37 -6.10
N GLN A 81 -8.49 12.87 -7.31
CA GLN A 81 -8.94 13.69 -8.43
C GLN A 81 -10.37 14.20 -8.26
N ASN A 82 -11.25 13.40 -7.63
CA ASN A 82 -12.58 13.86 -7.24
C ASN A 82 -12.50 14.95 -6.16
N LEU A 83 -11.71 14.74 -5.11
CA LEU A 83 -11.57 15.73 -4.02
C LEU A 83 -10.95 17.06 -4.49
N LEU A 84 -10.06 17.02 -5.49
CA LEU A 84 -9.47 18.23 -6.07
C LEU A 84 -10.47 19.14 -6.79
N SER A 85 -11.70 18.69 -7.08
CA SER A 85 -12.73 19.60 -7.61
C SER A 85 -13.30 20.53 -6.54
N VAL A 86 -13.19 20.16 -5.25
CA VAL A 86 -13.79 20.88 -4.11
C VAL A 86 -12.76 21.36 -3.08
N LEU A 87 -11.58 20.75 -3.06
CA LEU A 87 -10.48 21.05 -2.14
C LEU A 87 -9.24 21.60 -2.87
N THR A 88 -8.44 22.37 -2.13
CA THR A 88 -7.13 22.81 -2.61
C THR A 88 -6.12 21.68 -2.69
N ALA A 89 -5.08 21.86 -3.51
CA ALA A 89 -3.98 20.89 -3.61
C ALA A 89 -3.28 20.64 -2.26
N SER A 90 -3.18 21.66 -1.40
CA SER A 90 -2.60 21.52 -0.06
C SER A 90 -3.47 20.67 0.88
N GLN A 91 -4.80 20.81 0.80
CA GLN A 91 -5.72 19.96 1.59
C GLN A 91 -5.70 18.51 1.11
N CYS A 92 -5.48 18.28 -0.18
CA CYS A 92 -5.35 16.94 -0.75
C CYS A 92 -3.93 16.33 -0.60
N ALA A 93 -2.96 17.04 -0.04
CA ALA A 93 -1.59 16.56 0.14
C ALA A 93 -1.49 15.22 0.91
N PRO A 94 -2.31 14.94 1.94
CA PRO A 94 -2.29 13.65 2.63
C PRO A 94 -2.49 12.43 1.72
N MET A 95 -3.18 12.58 0.58
CA MET A 95 -3.40 11.49 -0.37
C MET A 95 -2.08 10.89 -0.91
N GLU A 96 -1.02 11.68 -0.94
CA GLU A 96 0.31 11.21 -1.30
C GLU A 96 0.84 10.17 -0.31
N ARG A 97 0.62 10.36 1.00
CA ARG A 97 0.99 9.40 2.05
C ARG A 97 0.37 8.02 1.79
N GLY A 98 -0.88 7.98 1.35
CA GLY A 98 -1.56 6.73 0.99
C GLY A 98 -0.85 5.99 -0.16
N ARG A 99 -0.44 6.71 -1.21
CA ARG A 99 0.30 6.10 -2.33
C ARG A 99 1.71 5.66 -1.93
N GLU A 100 2.41 6.48 -1.14
CA GLU A 100 3.74 6.14 -0.63
C GLU A 100 3.70 4.85 0.19
N TYR A 101 2.69 4.68 1.04
CA TYR A 101 2.50 3.47 1.85
C TYR A 101 2.42 2.21 1.00
N TYR A 102 1.51 2.18 0.00
CA TYR A 102 1.35 1.00 -0.85
C TYR A 102 2.55 0.78 -1.80
N SER A 103 3.30 1.83 -2.11
CA SER A 103 4.54 1.73 -2.89
C SER A 103 5.67 1.03 -2.13
N LEU A 104 5.63 1.00 -0.78
CA LEU A 104 6.59 0.24 0.03
C LEU A 104 6.63 -1.25 -0.36
N PHE A 105 5.49 -1.81 -0.78
CA PHE A 105 5.41 -3.19 -1.26
C PHE A 105 6.40 -3.45 -2.41
N GLY A 106 6.52 -2.52 -3.35
CA GLY A 106 7.43 -2.64 -4.49
C GLY A 106 8.92 -2.47 -4.15
N LEU A 107 9.24 -1.86 -3.01
CA LEU A 107 10.62 -1.75 -2.53
C LEU A 107 11.13 -3.08 -1.97
N GLY A 108 10.23 -3.83 -1.34
CA GLY A 108 10.55 -5.05 -0.59
C GLY A 108 11.14 -4.79 0.80
N PRO A 109 11.22 -5.83 1.64
CA PRO A 109 11.57 -5.70 3.06
C PRO A 109 12.95 -5.07 3.30
N GLU A 110 13.94 -5.48 2.50
CA GLU A 110 15.32 -5.03 2.66
C GLU A 110 15.45 -3.52 2.44
N ARG A 111 15.01 -3.05 1.27
CA ARG A 111 15.09 -1.63 0.92
C ARG A 111 14.22 -0.78 1.83
N MET A 112 13.05 -1.27 2.22
CA MET A 112 12.21 -0.58 3.20
C MET A 112 12.97 -0.34 4.52
N THR A 113 13.61 -1.36 5.09
CA THR A 113 14.39 -1.19 6.34
C THR A 113 15.59 -0.24 6.16
N GLN A 114 16.25 -0.25 5.01
CA GLN A 114 17.36 0.67 4.69
C GLN A 114 16.89 2.12 4.55
N GLU A 115 15.73 2.35 3.94
CA GLU A 115 15.11 3.67 3.81
C GLU A 115 14.76 4.24 5.19
N ILE A 116 14.22 3.43 6.11
CA ILE A 116 13.95 3.88 7.48
C ILE A 116 15.26 4.27 8.18
N GLN A 117 16.31 3.46 8.08
CA GLN A 117 17.61 3.77 8.71
C GLN A 117 18.26 5.06 8.17
N SER A 118 18.10 5.33 6.88
CA SER A 118 18.79 6.45 6.21
C SER A 118 18.01 7.76 6.27
N LYS A 119 16.67 7.71 6.20
CA LYS A 119 15.81 8.89 6.10
C LYS A 119 14.88 9.08 7.31
N GLY A 120 14.83 8.10 8.21
CA GLY A 120 13.86 8.04 9.31
C GLY A 120 12.51 7.44 8.90
N PRO A 121 11.69 7.05 9.90
CA PRO A 121 10.38 6.46 9.65
C PRO A 121 9.37 7.50 9.16
N ARG A 122 8.59 7.14 8.13
CA ARG A 122 7.43 7.92 7.65
C ARG A 122 6.09 7.35 8.09
N PHE A 123 6.09 6.10 8.50
CA PHE A 123 4.93 5.33 8.94
C PHE A 123 5.18 4.80 10.34
N THR A 124 4.11 4.42 11.04
CA THR A 124 4.21 3.81 12.36
C THR A 124 4.74 2.38 12.27
N PHE A 125 5.17 1.82 13.39
CA PHE A 125 5.59 0.42 13.45
C PHE A 125 4.49 -0.53 12.96
N ASP A 126 3.24 -0.31 13.40
CA ASP A 126 2.10 -1.14 12.99
C ASP A 126 1.85 -1.07 11.48
N GLU A 127 1.92 0.13 10.89
CA GLU A 127 1.79 0.33 9.44
C GLU A 127 2.92 -0.41 8.68
N TYR A 128 4.17 -0.29 9.12
CA TYR A 128 5.28 -1.02 8.51
C TYR A 128 5.16 -2.53 8.67
N ARG A 129 4.70 -3.02 9.83
CA ARG A 129 4.46 -4.44 10.08
C ARG A 129 3.41 -4.99 9.12
N ASP A 130 2.31 -4.28 8.93
CA ASP A 130 1.20 -4.74 8.12
C ASP A 130 1.60 -4.87 6.64
N ILE A 131 2.33 -3.89 6.08
CA ILE A 131 2.86 -4.00 4.71
C ILE A 131 3.97 -5.04 4.60
N LEU A 132 4.83 -5.19 5.62
CA LEU A 132 5.89 -6.21 5.66
C LEU A 132 5.30 -7.63 5.59
N ARG A 133 4.22 -7.88 6.34
CA ARG A 133 3.49 -9.16 6.30
C ARG A 133 3.05 -9.50 4.88
N LEU A 134 2.53 -8.51 4.15
CA LEU A 134 2.09 -8.69 2.76
C LEU A 134 3.25 -9.00 1.81
N MET A 135 4.42 -8.39 2.02
CA MET A 135 5.62 -8.70 1.23
C MET A 135 6.09 -10.15 1.45
N CYS A 136 6.09 -10.63 2.69
CA CYS A 136 6.60 -11.96 3.03
C CYS A 136 5.66 -13.10 2.62
N ASP A 137 4.33 -12.89 2.64
CA ASP A 137 3.35 -13.92 2.23
C ASP A 137 3.48 -14.31 0.74
N VAL A 138 3.96 -13.38 -0.10
CA VAL A 138 4.28 -13.68 -1.51
C VAL A 138 5.56 -14.51 -1.62
N SER A 139 6.62 -14.13 -0.90
CA SER A 139 7.92 -14.82 -0.99
C SER A 139 7.89 -16.28 -0.52
N GLN A 140 6.99 -16.65 0.40
CA GLN A 140 6.90 -18.03 0.88
C GLN A 140 6.32 -18.99 -0.18
N LYS A 141 5.37 -18.54 -1.01
CA LYS A 141 4.71 -19.41 -1.99
C LYS A 141 5.47 -19.56 -3.31
N ASP A 142 6.23 -18.56 -3.73
CA ASP A 142 7.12 -18.70 -4.90
C ASP A 142 8.21 -19.75 -4.64
N ASN A 143 8.60 -19.98 -3.38
CA ASN A 143 9.54 -21.05 -3.02
C ASN A 143 8.88 -22.44 -2.98
N ASP A 144 7.61 -22.55 -2.54
CA ASP A 144 6.89 -23.83 -2.51
C ASP A 144 6.59 -24.38 -3.92
N VAL A 145 6.25 -23.51 -4.88
CA VAL A 145 5.98 -23.93 -6.27
C VAL A 145 7.24 -24.48 -6.96
N MET A 146 8.42 -23.97 -6.60
CA MET A 146 9.70 -24.43 -7.18
C MET A 146 10.21 -25.74 -6.54
N MET A 147 9.66 -26.17 -5.41
CA MET A 147 10.05 -27.43 -4.75
C MET A 147 9.21 -28.66 -5.18
N ASP A 148 8.05 -28.46 -5.83
CA ASP A 148 7.18 -29.58 -6.27
C ASP A 148 7.60 -30.17 -7.63
N ASP A 149 8.25 -29.39 -8.50
CA ASP A 149 8.68 -29.86 -9.85
C ASP A 149 10.02 -30.62 -9.88
N THR A 150 10.76 -30.72 -8.76
CA THR A 150 12.12 -31.33 -8.74
C THR A 150 12.12 -32.83 -8.36
N ARG A 151 11.05 -33.56 -8.67
CA ARG A 151 10.99 -35.04 -8.56
C ARG A 151 10.87 -35.72 -9.91
N SER A 152 11.69 -35.36 -10.89
CA SER A 152 12.10 -36.32 -11.93
C SER A 152 13.37 -35.91 -12.66
N SER A 153 14.34 -36.82 -12.63
CA SER A 153 15.51 -36.95 -13.53
C SER A 153 16.76 -36.12 -13.21
N VAL A 154 17.86 -36.87 -13.12
CA VAL A 154 19.22 -36.54 -12.66
C VAL A 154 20.11 -36.16 -13.85
N SER A 155 21.08 -35.26 -13.68
CA SER A 155 22.51 -35.43 -14.07
C SER A 155 23.35 -34.18 -13.78
N ASP A 156 24.59 -34.42 -13.32
CA ASP A 156 25.63 -33.47 -12.93
C ASP A 156 26.07 -32.50 -14.06
N GLU A 157 26.04 -31.18 -13.81
CA GLU A 157 27.01 -30.23 -14.38
C GLU A 157 27.05 -28.89 -13.61
N LEU A 158 28.21 -28.65 -12.98
CA LEU A 158 28.85 -27.39 -12.57
C LEU A 158 27.98 -26.19 -12.10
N MET A 159 28.01 -26.02 -10.79
CA MET A 159 27.70 -24.84 -9.98
C MET A 159 28.33 -23.54 -10.51
N LEU A 160 27.51 -22.53 -10.83
CA LEU A 160 27.76 -21.09 -10.61
C LEU A 160 26.55 -20.23 -11.02
N SER A 161 25.48 -20.31 -10.23
CA SER A 161 24.64 -19.13 -9.98
C SER A 161 24.19 -19.18 -8.52
N ASN A 162 24.82 -18.35 -7.70
CA ASN A 162 24.34 -18.08 -6.35
C ASN A 162 22.98 -17.39 -6.49
N THR A 163 21.88 -18.13 -6.35
CA THR A 163 20.60 -17.58 -5.94
C THR A 163 20.51 -17.67 -4.42
N PRO A 164 20.74 -16.58 -3.66
CA PRO A 164 20.58 -16.59 -2.23
C PRO A 164 19.09 -16.45 -1.90
N ASN A 165 18.26 -17.43 -2.26
CA ASN A 165 16.83 -17.36 -1.97
C ASN A 165 16.55 -17.94 -0.57
N SER A 166 15.97 -17.08 0.27
CA SER A 166 15.54 -17.28 1.67
C SER A 166 16.63 -17.17 2.74
N ARG A 167 17.13 -15.95 2.99
CA ARG A 167 17.96 -15.67 4.18
C ARG A 167 17.18 -15.09 5.36
N PHE A 168 15.97 -14.57 5.15
CA PHE A 168 15.14 -13.95 6.19
C PHE A 168 13.68 -14.37 6.01
N ASN A 169 13.09 -15.00 7.03
CA ASN A 169 11.66 -15.23 7.12
C ASN A 169 10.94 -13.98 7.68
N TYR A 170 9.60 -14.00 7.77
CA TYR A 170 8.81 -12.87 8.30
C TYR A 170 9.26 -12.42 9.70
N HIS A 171 9.57 -13.37 10.59
CA HIS A 171 10.00 -13.06 11.96
C HIS A 171 11.35 -12.33 11.96
N ASP A 172 12.30 -12.78 11.13
CA ASP A 172 13.62 -12.13 11.04
C ASP A 172 13.49 -10.68 10.54
N TRP A 173 12.61 -10.44 9.56
CA TRP A 173 12.32 -9.08 9.10
C TRP A 173 11.61 -8.23 10.14
N LEU A 174 10.71 -8.81 10.93
CA LEU A 174 10.01 -8.11 12.00
C LEU A 174 10.98 -7.67 13.10
N MET A 175 11.91 -8.55 13.50
CA MET A 175 12.98 -8.21 14.46
C MET A 175 13.88 -7.09 13.92
N LYS A 176 14.20 -7.12 12.63
CA LYS A 176 14.98 -6.05 12.00
C LYS A 176 14.21 -4.73 11.95
N LEU A 177 12.91 -4.76 11.66
CA LEU A 177 12.05 -3.58 11.68
C LEU A 177 12.02 -2.96 13.08
N ASP A 178 11.79 -3.78 14.11
CA ASP A 178 11.79 -3.35 15.51
C ASP A 178 13.10 -2.68 15.91
N ALA A 179 14.24 -3.32 15.63
CA ALA A 179 15.56 -2.79 15.92
C ALA A 179 15.85 -1.46 15.19
N VAL A 180 15.35 -1.28 13.96
CA VAL A 180 15.52 -0.04 13.21
C VAL A 180 14.64 1.07 13.76
N MET A 181 13.38 0.78 14.08
CA MET A 181 12.40 1.74 14.60
C MET A 181 12.77 2.23 16.01
N ALA A 182 13.32 1.37 16.86
CA ALA A 182 13.77 1.72 18.21
C ALA A 182 14.80 2.87 18.26
N ASN A 183 15.55 3.10 17.17
CA ASN A 183 16.49 4.23 17.10
C ASN A 183 15.79 5.60 17.05
N TYR A 184 14.46 5.63 16.85
CA TYR A 184 13.65 6.83 16.69
C TYR A 184 12.61 7.03 17.80
N GLU A 185 12.57 6.12 18.78
CA GLU A 185 11.73 6.25 19.98
C GLU A 185 12.52 6.96 21.09
N ASN A 186 12.63 8.30 21.00
CA ASN A 186 13.15 9.16 22.08
C ASN A 186 12.17 10.30 22.38
#